data_AF-A0A955NJ48-F1
#
_entry.id   AF-A0A955NJ48-F1
#
_cell.length_a   1.000
_cell.length_b   1.000
_cell.length_c   1.000
_cell.angle_alpha   90.00
_cell.angle_beta   90.00
_cell.angle_gamma   90.00
#
_symmetry.space_group_name_H-M   'P 1'
#
loop_
_entity.id
_entity.type
_entity.pdbx_description
1 polymer ?
#
loop_
_entity_poly.entity_id
_entity_poly.type
_entity_poly.pdbx_seq_one_letter_code
_entity_poly.pdbx_strand_id
1 'polypeptide(L)'
;MRYLDFERPIEDLDRMINEQEDYTKKTGVEMGNEIETLKRKRHQLIRDTFYHLTPYQRIQLARHPDRPYCLDYIRLLTSDFVELHGDRKFGEDPAIVGGFANFDGTSVMVIGHQKGRDTEENIVRNFGMPNPEGFRKALRLMETAERFKKPIISFIDSAGAYPGIGGEERGQAEAIAFNLMRMSRLRVPILVVVTGEGGSGGALAIGVGDRVLLMQNAYYAVCTPEACAAILFKDRAKAASEVSSMK
;
A
#
# COMPACT_ATOMS: atom_id res chain seq x y z
N MET A 1 -16.12 6.79 6.70
CA MET A 1 -15.08 7.25 5.78
C MET A 1 -14.18 8.16 6.57
N ARG A 2 -12.88 7.91 6.63
CA ARG A 2 -11.95 8.86 7.25
C ARG A 2 -11.59 9.92 6.21
N TYR A 3 -11.64 11.19 6.59
CA TYR A 3 -11.22 12.31 5.73
C TYR A 3 -9.84 12.79 6.18
N LEU A 4 -9.01 13.18 5.21
CA LEU A 4 -7.76 13.90 5.43
C LEU A 4 -8.04 15.39 5.60
N ASP A 5 -7.07 16.13 6.17
CA ASP A 5 -7.26 17.55 6.45
C ASP A 5 -7.62 18.39 5.22
N PHE A 6 -7.07 18.06 4.04
CA PHE A 6 -7.39 18.76 2.80
C PHE A 6 -8.76 18.39 2.22
N GLU A 7 -9.41 17.35 2.76
CA GLU A 7 -10.75 16.90 2.37
C GLU A 7 -11.85 17.46 3.27
N ARG A 8 -11.52 18.24 4.31
CA ARG A 8 -12.51 18.87 5.21
C ARG A 8 -13.65 19.61 4.48
N PRO A 9 -13.38 20.39 3.40
CA PRO A 9 -14.46 21.03 2.65
C PRO A 9 -15.44 20.04 1.99
N ILE A 10 -14.96 18.82 1.67
CA ILE A 10 -15.79 17.72 1.14
C ILE A 10 -16.59 17.10 2.29
N GLU A 11 -15.94 16.84 3.42
CA GLU A 11 -16.58 16.32 4.65
C GLU A 11 -17.74 17.21 5.10
N ASP A 12 -17.56 18.53 5.09
CA ASP A 12 -18.62 19.49 5.46
C ASP A 12 -19.83 19.39 4.52
N LEU A 13 -19.61 19.22 3.21
CA LEU A 13 -20.69 19.00 2.25
C LEU A 13 -21.38 17.66 2.45
N ASP A 14 -20.64 16.59 2.73
CA ASP A 14 -21.21 15.28 3.03
C ASP A 14 -22.06 15.31 4.31
N ARG A 15 -21.60 16.03 5.34
CA ARG A 15 -22.40 16.25 6.56
C ARG A 15 -23.70 16.98 6.25
N MET A 16 -23.65 18.07 5.50
CA MET A 16 -24.85 18.83 5.10
C MET A 16 -25.84 17.98 4.27
N ILE A 17 -25.33 17.18 3.33
CA ILE A 17 -26.15 16.28 2.51
C ILE A 17 -26.84 15.24 3.40
N ASN A 18 -26.09 14.60 4.29
CA ASN A 18 -26.64 13.57 5.19
C ASN A 18 -27.69 14.15 6.15
N GLU A 19 -27.45 15.34 6.71
CA GLU A 19 -28.41 16.03 7.59
C GLU A 19 -29.73 16.35 6.87
N GLN A 20 -29.65 16.83 5.63
CA GLN A 20 -30.84 17.13 4.81
C GLN A 20 -31.59 15.85 4.41
N GLU A 21 -30.87 14.81 3.98
CA GLU A 21 -31.49 13.52 3.65
C GLU A 21 -32.22 12.91 4.85
N ASP A 22 -31.62 12.99 6.05
CA ASP A 22 -32.23 12.50 7.28
C ASP A 22 -33.40 13.37 7.73
N TYR A 23 -33.34 14.69 7.52
CA TYR A 23 -34.46 15.59 7.79
C TYR A 23 -35.66 15.28 6.90
N THR A 24 -35.46 15.16 5.58
CA THR A 24 -36.51 14.78 4.62
C THR A 24 -37.13 13.44 4.97
N LYS A 25 -36.34 12.44 5.36
CA LYS A 25 -36.85 11.13 5.82
C LYS A 25 -37.73 11.24 7.08
N LYS A 26 -37.41 12.15 8.01
CA LYS A 26 -38.12 12.29 9.29
C LYS A 26 -39.39 13.14 9.19
N THR A 27 -39.36 14.22 8.41
CA THR A 27 -40.45 15.22 8.39
C THR A 27 -41.34 15.11 7.16
N GLY A 28 -40.91 14.38 6.12
CA GLY A 28 -41.59 14.31 4.84
C GLY A 28 -41.49 15.59 4.00
N VAL A 29 -40.69 16.58 4.44
CA VAL A 29 -40.46 17.82 3.71
C VAL A 29 -39.54 17.55 2.51
N GLU A 30 -40.02 17.87 1.31
CA GLU A 30 -39.27 17.69 0.06
C GLU A 30 -38.10 18.70 -0.04
N MET A 31 -36.87 18.19 0.04
CA MET A 31 -35.63 18.97 -0.16
C MET A 31 -34.79 18.46 -1.34
N GLY A 32 -35.41 17.73 -2.28
CA GLY A 32 -34.69 17.04 -3.36
C GLY A 32 -33.78 17.95 -4.20
N ASN A 33 -34.26 19.14 -4.57
CA ASN A 33 -33.50 20.11 -5.39
C ASN A 33 -32.28 20.67 -4.65
N GLU A 34 -32.37 20.88 -3.35
CA GLU A 34 -31.30 21.41 -2.50
C GLU A 34 -30.22 20.34 -2.31
N ILE A 35 -30.64 19.12 -1.99
CA ILE A 35 -29.76 17.95 -1.87
C ILE A 35 -29.02 17.71 -3.20
N GLU A 36 -29.71 17.79 -4.34
CA GLU A 36 -29.09 17.61 -5.65
C GLU A 36 -28.08 18.73 -5.96
N THR A 37 -28.36 19.96 -5.53
CA THR A 37 -27.43 21.08 -5.66
C THR A 37 -26.17 20.87 -4.82
N LEU A 38 -26.31 20.44 -3.56
CA LEU A 38 -25.18 20.08 -2.71
C LEU A 38 -24.37 18.91 -3.28
N LYS A 39 -25.04 17.86 -3.78
CA LYS A 39 -24.38 16.72 -4.44
C LYS A 39 -23.58 17.15 -5.66
N ARG A 40 -24.10 18.07 -6.49
CA ARG A 40 -23.35 18.64 -7.63
C ARG A 40 -22.13 19.42 -7.17
N LYS A 41 -22.30 20.28 -6.15
CA LYS A 41 -21.19 21.06 -5.56
C LYS A 41 -20.11 20.13 -4.97
N ARG A 42 -20.51 19.08 -4.26
CA ARG A 42 -19.60 18.07 -3.72
C ARG A 42 -18.83 17.36 -4.82
N HIS A 43 -19.50 16.90 -5.88
CA HIS A 43 -18.82 16.25 -7.01
C HIS A 43 -17.82 17.17 -7.71
N GLN A 44 -18.15 18.45 -7.88
CA GLN A 44 -17.22 19.43 -8.44
C GLN A 44 -16.00 19.62 -7.53
N LEU A 45 -16.23 19.81 -6.22
CA LEU A 45 -15.17 19.99 -5.24
C LEU A 45 -14.25 18.77 -5.15
N ILE A 46 -14.79 17.55 -5.16
CA ILE A 46 -14.00 16.33 -5.23
C ILE A 46 -13.10 16.36 -6.47
N ARG A 47 -13.66 16.65 -7.66
CA ARG A 47 -12.84 16.72 -8.88
C ARG A 47 -11.73 17.75 -8.76
N ASP A 48 -12.04 18.96 -8.31
CA ASP A 48 -11.08 20.05 -8.23
C ASP A 48 -9.97 19.76 -7.22
N THR A 49 -10.33 19.24 -6.03
CA THR A 49 -9.36 18.86 -4.98
C THR A 49 -8.42 17.76 -5.47
N PHE A 50 -8.97 16.69 -6.06
CA PHE A 50 -8.15 15.55 -6.49
C PHE A 50 -7.35 15.82 -7.78
N TYR A 51 -7.79 16.77 -8.62
CA TYR A 51 -7.03 17.21 -9.79
C TYR A 51 -5.80 18.05 -9.40
N HIS A 52 -5.91 18.87 -8.35
CA HIS A 52 -4.85 19.80 -7.90
C HIS A 52 -4.07 19.30 -6.68
N LEU A 53 -3.99 17.98 -6.46
CA LEU A 53 -3.26 17.42 -5.33
C LEU A 53 -1.79 17.83 -5.37
N THR A 54 -1.31 18.36 -4.25
CA THR A 54 0.12 18.57 -4.04
C THR A 54 0.85 17.23 -3.89
N PRO A 55 2.16 17.17 -4.17
CA PRO A 55 2.95 15.96 -3.94
C PRO A 55 2.80 15.38 -2.52
N TYR A 56 2.79 16.24 -1.51
CA TYR A 56 2.60 15.78 -0.13
C TYR A 56 1.18 15.26 0.14
N GLN A 57 0.14 15.86 -0.44
CA GLN A 57 -1.22 15.33 -0.34
C GLN A 57 -1.34 13.95 -1.00
N ARG A 58 -0.63 13.69 -2.10
CA ARG A 58 -0.54 12.34 -2.69
C ARG A 58 0.12 11.34 -1.73
N ILE A 59 1.16 11.74 -1.01
CA ILE A 59 1.77 10.91 0.04
C ILE A 59 0.78 10.63 1.18
N GLN A 60 -0.01 11.62 1.61
CA GLN A 60 -1.06 11.41 2.59
C GLN A 60 -2.11 10.39 2.09
N LEU A 61 -2.47 10.43 0.80
CA LEU A 61 -3.35 9.42 0.18
C LEU A 61 -2.69 8.04 0.06
N ALA A 62 -1.36 7.96 -0.16
CA ALA A 62 -0.62 6.70 -0.14
C ALA A 62 -0.65 6.04 1.25
N ARG A 63 -0.73 6.87 2.30
CA ARG A 63 -0.79 6.48 3.71
C ARG A 63 -2.21 6.45 4.29
N HIS A 64 -3.22 6.62 3.44
CA HIS A 64 -4.61 6.70 3.91
C HIS A 64 -4.99 5.42 4.67
N PRO A 65 -5.59 5.50 5.86
CA PRO A 65 -5.94 4.32 6.66
C PRO A 65 -6.92 3.37 5.96
N ASP A 66 -7.81 3.94 5.14
CA ASP A 66 -8.78 3.16 4.35
C ASP A 66 -8.22 2.73 2.97
N ARG A 67 -6.93 2.99 2.68
CA ARG A 67 -6.32 2.53 1.43
C ARG A 67 -6.39 1.00 1.34
N PRO A 68 -6.70 0.41 0.17
CA PRO A 68 -6.69 -1.04 0.03
C PRO A 68 -5.28 -1.63 0.20
N TYR A 69 -5.16 -2.69 1.00
CA TYR A 69 -3.93 -3.45 1.23
C TYR A 69 -3.89 -4.70 0.34
N CYS A 70 -2.78 -5.46 0.39
CA CYS A 70 -2.55 -6.63 -0.46
C CYS A 70 -3.72 -7.64 -0.44
N LEU A 71 -4.20 -8.01 0.75
CA LEU A 71 -5.33 -8.95 0.89
C LEU A 71 -6.64 -8.44 0.30
N ASP A 72 -6.86 -7.12 0.24
CA ASP A 72 -8.05 -6.56 -0.40
C ASP A 72 -7.99 -6.75 -1.92
N TYR A 73 -6.83 -6.49 -2.53
CA TYR A 73 -6.63 -6.76 -3.96
C TYR A 73 -6.73 -8.25 -4.28
N ILE A 74 -6.15 -9.12 -3.46
CA ILE A 74 -6.26 -10.57 -3.63
C ILE A 74 -7.74 -10.99 -3.64
N ARG A 75 -8.53 -10.52 -2.67
CA ARG A 75 -9.96 -10.84 -2.54
C ARG A 75 -10.79 -10.31 -3.72
N LEU A 76 -10.45 -9.14 -4.26
CA LEU A 76 -11.22 -8.50 -5.33
C LEU A 76 -10.83 -8.98 -6.73
N LEU A 77 -9.57 -9.38 -6.92
CA LEU A 77 -9.02 -9.67 -8.25
C LEU A 77 -8.85 -11.17 -8.51
N THR A 78 -8.84 -12.00 -7.48
CA THR A 78 -8.51 -13.44 -7.60
C THR A 78 -9.57 -14.34 -6.98
N SER A 79 -9.50 -15.62 -7.32
CA SER A 79 -10.28 -16.71 -6.74
C SER A 79 -9.36 -17.82 -6.22
N ASP A 80 -9.89 -18.72 -5.37
CA ASP A 80 -9.17 -19.88 -4.84
C ASP A 80 -7.81 -19.55 -4.20
N PHE A 81 -7.72 -18.41 -3.50
CA PHE A 81 -6.49 -18.01 -2.83
C PHE A 81 -6.17 -18.95 -1.65
N VAL A 82 -4.98 -19.55 -1.70
CA VAL A 82 -4.43 -20.38 -0.63
C VAL A 82 -3.15 -19.73 -0.12
N GLU A 83 -3.23 -19.08 1.05
CA GLU A 83 -2.09 -18.47 1.71
C GLU A 83 -1.07 -19.52 2.17
N LEU A 84 0.21 -19.23 1.98
CA LEU A 84 1.32 -20.12 2.33
C LEU A 84 2.26 -19.42 3.31
N HIS A 85 2.48 -20.06 4.47
CA HIS A 85 3.24 -19.49 5.58
C HIS A 85 4.66 -20.06 5.73
N GLY A 86 5.51 -19.31 6.43
CA GLY A 86 6.84 -19.65 6.92
C GLY A 86 7.96 -19.49 5.89
N ASP A 87 9.15 -19.15 6.36
CA ASP A 87 10.37 -19.10 5.55
C ASP A 87 11.17 -20.43 5.54
N ARG A 88 10.78 -21.40 6.40
CA ARG A 88 11.47 -22.68 6.66
C ARG A 88 12.85 -22.56 7.29
N LYS A 89 13.18 -21.41 7.88
CA LYS A 89 14.46 -21.14 8.54
C LYS A 89 14.28 -20.57 9.94
N PHE A 90 13.45 -19.55 10.09
CA PHE A 90 13.27 -18.84 11.36
C PHE A 90 11.80 -18.73 11.76
N GLY A 91 10.92 -18.26 10.89
CA GLY A 91 9.56 -17.94 11.29
C GLY A 91 8.62 -17.54 10.15
N GLU A 92 7.39 -17.25 10.54
CA GLU A 92 6.40 -16.60 9.70
C GLU A 92 6.42 -15.10 9.99
N ASP A 93 6.48 -14.30 8.94
CA ASP A 93 6.38 -12.84 9.03
C ASP A 93 5.01 -12.38 8.54
N PRO A 94 4.14 -11.86 9.43
CA PRO A 94 2.83 -11.38 9.03
C PRO A 94 2.89 -10.15 8.12
N ALA A 95 3.99 -9.38 8.09
CA ALA A 95 4.12 -8.21 7.22
C ALA A 95 4.18 -8.57 5.73
N ILE A 96 4.45 -9.85 5.39
CA ILE A 96 4.41 -10.38 4.04
C ILE A 96 3.33 -11.44 3.95
N VAL A 97 2.37 -11.28 3.05
CA VAL A 97 1.39 -12.31 2.70
C VAL A 97 1.72 -12.89 1.32
N GLY A 98 1.34 -14.13 1.07
CA GLY A 98 1.47 -14.69 -0.26
C GLY A 98 1.03 -16.13 -0.38
N GLY A 99 0.72 -16.55 -1.61
CA GLY A 99 0.09 -17.82 -1.89
C GLY A 99 -0.33 -17.99 -3.34
N PHE A 100 -0.81 -19.18 -3.69
CA PHE A 100 -1.37 -19.42 -5.02
C PHE A 100 -2.80 -18.88 -5.09
N ALA A 101 -3.15 -18.30 -6.23
CA ALA A 101 -4.51 -17.88 -6.55
C ALA A 101 -4.80 -18.10 -8.03
N ASN A 102 -6.07 -17.97 -8.43
CA ASN A 102 -6.50 -17.91 -9.81
C ASN A 102 -6.86 -16.47 -10.19
N PHE A 103 -6.18 -15.93 -11.20
CA PHE A 103 -6.41 -14.61 -11.77
C PHE A 103 -6.81 -14.79 -13.24
N ASP A 104 -8.07 -14.50 -13.57
CA ASP A 104 -8.63 -14.61 -14.93
C ASP A 104 -8.32 -15.97 -15.62
N GLY A 105 -8.58 -17.07 -14.90
CA GLY A 105 -8.30 -18.43 -15.36
C GLY A 105 -6.83 -18.86 -15.28
N THR A 106 -5.92 -17.95 -14.92
CA THR A 106 -4.49 -18.23 -14.81
C THR A 106 -4.09 -18.44 -13.35
N SER A 107 -3.50 -19.59 -13.05
CA SER A 107 -2.90 -19.83 -11.74
C SER A 107 -1.62 -19.00 -11.57
N VAL A 108 -1.59 -18.14 -10.55
CA VAL A 108 -0.50 -17.20 -10.25
C VAL A 108 -0.04 -17.34 -8.80
N MET A 109 1.20 -16.97 -8.54
CA MET A 109 1.70 -16.74 -7.18
C MET A 109 1.53 -15.26 -6.85
N VAL A 110 0.78 -14.93 -5.80
CA VAL A 110 0.63 -13.56 -5.31
C VAL A 110 1.46 -13.38 -4.05
N ILE A 111 2.18 -12.27 -3.94
CA ILE A 111 2.99 -11.91 -2.77
C ILE A 111 2.80 -10.41 -2.53
N GLY A 112 2.83 -9.95 -1.28
CA GLY A 112 2.89 -8.52 -1.03
C GLY A 112 3.02 -8.12 0.42
N HIS A 113 3.26 -6.84 0.63
CA HIS A 113 3.23 -6.22 1.95
C HIS A 113 1.81 -6.17 2.48
N GLN A 114 1.61 -6.55 3.74
CA GLN A 114 0.33 -6.47 4.42
C GLN A 114 0.44 -5.58 5.65
N LYS A 115 -0.32 -4.48 5.65
CA LYS A 115 -0.53 -3.60 6.80
C LYS A 115 -1.75 -4.05 7.62
N GLY A 116 -1.97 -3.44 8.79
CA GLY A 116 -3.16 -3.66 9.59
C GLY A 116 -4.19 -2.54 9.47
N ARG A 117 -5.47 -2.88 9.60
CA ARG A 117 -6.60 -1.93 9.58
C ARG A 117 -6.78 -1.19 10.90
N ASP A 118 -6.48 -1.86 12.00
CA ASP A 118 -6.56 -1.32 13.35
C ASP A 118 -5.20 -1.41 14.07
N THR A 119 -5.16 -0.93 15.31
CA THR A 119 -3.92 -0.88 16.11
C THR A 119 -3.38 -2.28 16.39
N GLU A 120 -4.24 -3.24 16.70
CA GLU A 120 -3.82 -4.61 17.03
C GLU A 120 -3.24 -5.31 15.80
N GLU A 121 -3.94 -5.22 14.67
CA GLU A 121 -3.49 -5.78 13.41
C GLU A 121 -2.18 -5.10 12.94
N ASN A 122 -2.04 -3.78 13.12
CA ASN A 122 -0.81 -3.09 12.76
C ASN A 122 0.39 -3.56 13.58
N ILE A 123 0.21 -3.83 14.89
CA ILE A 123 1.28 -4.38 15.72
C ILE A 123 1.66 -5.78 15.22
N VAL A 124 0.68 -6.64 14.95
CA VAL A 124 0.93 -8.01 14.46
C VAL A 124 1.61 -8.01 13.09
N ARG A 125 1.15 -7.16 12.18
CA ARG A 125 1.68 -7.01 10.82
C ARG A 125 2.92 -6.12 10.75
N ASN A 126 3.42 -5.67 11.90
CA ASN A 126 4.55 -4.77 12.01
C ASN A 126 4.44 -3.54 11.07
N PHE A 127 3.22 -2.98 10.96
CA PHE A 127 2.88 -1.86 10.07
C PHE A 127 3.25 -2.12 8.59
N GLY A 128 3.27 -3.39 8.16
CA GLY A 128 3.71 -3.79 6.82
C GLY A 128 5.21 -3.65 6.59
N MET A 129 6.02 -3.58 7.64
CA MET A 129 7.48 -3.52 7.58
C MET A 129 8.09 -4.91 7.84
N PRO A 130 8.61 -5.61 6.82
CA PRO A 130 9.08 -6.99 6.99
C PRO A 130 10.40 -7.07 7.77
N ASN A 131 10.54 -8.15 8.52
CA ASN A 131 11.79 -8.70 9.02
C ASN A 131 12.47 -9.60 7.95
N PRO A 132 13.71 -10.07 8.19
CA PRO A 132 14.44 -10.86 7.19
C PRO A 132 13.71 -12.14 6.78
N GLU A 133 13.05 -12.82 7.72
CA GLU A 133 12.20 -13.99 7.50
C GLU A 133 11.05 -13.71 6.51
N GLY A 134 10.49 -12.49 6.48
CA GLY A 134 9.47 -12.11 5.51
C GLY A 134 10.00 -12.06 4.08
N PHE A 135 11.19 -11.52 3.87
CA PHE A 135 11.83 -11.51 2.55
C PHE A 135 12.24 -12.93 2.11
N ARG A 136 12.72 -13.76 3.04
CA ARG A 136 13.03 -15.17 2.78
C ARG A 136 11.79 -15.99 2.42
N LYS A 137 10.67 -15.75 3.12
CA LYS A 137 9.35 -16.30 2.77
C LYS A 137 8.96 -15.88 1.36
N ALA A 138 9.02 -14.59 1.04
CA ALA A 138 8.69 -14.08 -0.30
C ALA A 138 9.51 -14.81 -1.37
N LEU A 139 10.83 -14.91 -1.20
CA LEU A 139 11.68 -15.61 -2.16
C LEU A 139 11.33 -17.09 -2.29
N ARG A 140 11.10 -17.80 -1.18
CA ARG A 140 10.66 -19.21 -1.21
C ARG A 140 9.39 -19.38 -2.05
N LEU A 141 8.44 -18.47 -1.91
CA LEU A 141 7.21 -18.47 -2.70
C LEU A 141 7.49 -18.21 -4.19
N MET A 142 8.34 -17.24 -4.51
CA MET A 142 8.74 -16.95 -5.90
C MET A 142 9.47 -18.13 -6.56
N GLU A 143 10.39 -18.79 -5.86
CA GLU A 143 11.07 -20.00 -6.34
C GLU A 143 10.10 -21.17 -6.55
N THR A 144 9.07 -21.26 -5.69
CA THR A 144 8.00 -22.25 -5.84
C THR A 144 7.18 -21.96 -7.10
N ALA A 145 6.84 -20.69 -7.35
CA ALA A 145 6.15 -20.27 -8.56
C ALA A 145 6.96 -20.62 -9.81
N GLU A 146 8.27 -20.34 -9.81
CA GLU A 146 9.18 -20.70 -10.91
C GLU A 146 9.20 -22.21 -11.18
N ARG A 147 9.29 -23.03 -10.12
CA ARG A 147 9.29 -24.50 -10.24
C ARG A 147 8.04 -25.02 -10.94
N PHE A 148 6.89 -24.42 -10.66
CA PHE A 148 5.61 -24.77 -11.29
C PHE A 148 5.29 -23.93 -12.53
N LYS A 149 6.24 -23.12 -13.00
CA LYS A 149 6.11 -22.25 -14.17
C LYS A 149 4.89 -21.32 -14.09
N LYS A 150 4.63 -20.77 -12.90
CA LYS A 150 3.52 -19.85 -12.64
C LYS A 150 4.00 -18.40 -12.62
N PRO A 151 3.26 -17.46 -13.23
CA PRO A 151 3.55 -16.04 -13.12
C PRO A 151 3.46 -15.55 -11.66
N ILE A 152 4.15 -14.45 -11.37
CA ILE A 152 4.18 -13.83 -10.05
C ILE A 152 3.55 -12.43 -10.12
N ILE A 153 2.68 -12.11 -9.17
CA ILE A 153 2.15 -10.77 -8.92
C ILE A 153 2.63 -10.30 -7.54
N SER A 154 3.34 -9.18 -7.50
CA SER A 154 3.91 -8.60 -6.28
C SER A 154 3.24 -7.26 -5.95
N PHE A 155 2.66 -7.14 -4.76
CA PHE A 155 2.04 -5.90 -4.27
C PHE A 155 2.93 -5.19 -3.24
N ILE A 156 3.34 -3.97 -3.56
CA ILE A 156 4.21 -3.16 -2.71
C ILE A 156 3.41 -2.09 -1.97
N ASP A 157 3.35 -2.22 -0.65
CA ASP A 157 2.87 -1.18 0.26
C ASP A 157 3.59 -1.24 1.63
N SER A 158 4.80 -0.69 1.69
CA SER A 158 5.62 -0.67 2.90
C SER A 158 6.41 0.64 3.01
N ALA A 159 6.49 1.19 4.22
CA ALA A 159 7.40 2.30 4.53
C ALA A 159 8.89 1.89 4.49
N GLY A 160 9.17 0.58 4.48
CA GLY A 160 10.51 0.01 4.40
C GLY A 160 10.65 -1.28 5.19
N ALA A 161 11.85 -1.86 5.16
CA ALA A 161 12.18 -2.99 6.01
C ALA A 161 12.20 -2.56 7.48
N TYR A 162 11.82 -3.45 8.39
CA TYR A 162 11.79 -3.12 9.82
C TYR A 162 13.19 -2.82 10.37
N PRO A 163 13.44 -1.63 10.96
CA PRO A 163 14.75 -1.22 11.44
C PRO A 163 14.96 -1.64 12.91
N GLY A 164 14.92 -2.94 13.18
CA GLY A 164 15.04 -3.51 14.53
C GLY A 164 16.30 -4.35 14.73
N ILE A 165 16.77 -4.43 15.99
CA ILE A 165 17.97 -5.21 16.38
C ILE A 165 17.87 -6.66 15.90
N GLY A 166 16.73 -7.31 16.11
CA GLY A 166 16.52 -8.68 15.67
C GLY A 166 16.62 -8.85 14.15
N GLY A 167 16.20 -7.84 13.38
CA GLY A 167 16.37 -7.85 11.92
C GLY A 167 17.84 -7.79 11.51
N GLU A 168 18.63 -6.97 12.19
CA GLU A 168 20.08 -6.89 11.98
C GLU A 168 20.79 -8.19 12.34
N GLU A 169 20.52 -8.76 13.52
CA GLU A 169 21.08 -10.05 13.97
C GLU A 169 20.76 -11.20 13.00
N ARG A 170 19.59 -11.15 12.36
CA ARG A 170 19.14 -12.15 11.40
C ARG A 170 19.47 -11.83 9.95
N GLY A 171 20.15 -10.73 9.66
CA GLY A 171 20.63 -10.38 8.32
C GLY A 171 19.58 -9.73 7.41
N GLN A 172 19.02 -8.59 7.82
CA GLN A 172 18.09 -7.79 7.01
C GLN A 172 18.68 -7.40 5.65
N ALA A 173 19.91 -6.88 5.64
CA ALA A 173 20.61 -6.53 4.40
C ALA A 173 20.85 -7.75 3.49
N GLU A 174 21.21 -8.89 4.08
CA GLU A 174 21.42 -10.15 3.33
C GLU A 174 20.13 -10.63 2.68
N ALA A 175 19.03 -10.68 3.43
CA ALA A 175 17.75 -11.15 2.93
C ALA A 175 17.24 -10.28 1.76
N ILE A 176 17.38 -8.95 1.87
CA ILE A 176 17.05 -8.02 0.79
C ILE A 176 17.96 -8.26 -0.42
N ALA A 177 19.28 -8.23 -0.24
CA ALA A 177 20.24 -8.38 -1.33
C ALA A 177 20.09 -9.72 -2.07
N PHE A 178 19.85 -10.80 -1.32
CA PHE A 178 19.65 -12.12 -1.87
C PHE A 178 18.37 -12.19 -2.71
N ASN A 179 17.27 -11.59 -2.23
CA ASN A 179 16.05 -11.46 -3.02
C ASN A 179 16.30 -10.73 -4.35
N LEU A 180 16.97 -9.56 -4.32
CA LEU A 180 17.27 -8.79 -5.54
C LEU A 180 18.02 -9.64 -6.57
N MET A 181 19.08 -10.32 -6.12
CA MET A 181 19.88 -11.19 -6.97
C MET A 181 19.04 -12.33 -7.56
N ARG A 182 18.22 -13.00 -6.74
CA ARG A 182 17.45 -14.17 -7.19
C ARG A 182 16.29 -13.79 -8.09
N MET A 183 15.56 -12.72 -7.78
CA MET A 183 14.46 -12.22 -8.59
C MET A 183 14.92 -11.86 -10.01
N SER A 184 16.12 -11.27 -10.16
CA SER A 184 16.69 -10.95 -11.48
C SER A 184 16.95 -12.17 -12.38
N ARG A 185 16.91 -13.39 -11.81
CA ARG A 185 17.21 -14.64 -12.51
C ARG A 185 16.00 -15.56 -12.65
N LEU A 186 14.84 -15.18 -12.11
CA LEU A 186 13.62 -15.96 -12.24
C LEU A 186 13.19 -16.02 -13.71
N ARG A 187 12.71 -17.19 -14.13
CA ARG A 187 12.35 -17.49 -15.53
C ARG A 187 10.85 -17.40 -15.82
N VAL A 188 10.07 -16.93 -14.85
CA VAL A 188 8.62 -16.71 -14.97
C VAL A 188 8.31 -15.23 -14.98
N PRO A 189 7.22 -14.79 -15.64
CA PRO A 189 6.84 -13.38 -15.66
C PRO A 189 6.55 -12.85 -14.26
N ILE A 190 7.03 -11.65 -13.95
CA ILE A 190 6.81 -10.95 -12.69
C ILE A 190 6.18 -9.58 -12.96
N LEU A 191 4.96 -9.39 -12.45
CA LEU A 191 4.28 -8.11 -12.40
C LEU A 191 4.40 -7.53 -10.98
N VAL A 192 4.95 -6.33 -10.87
CA VAL A 192 5.05 -5.58 -9.61
C VAL A 192 4.06 -4.42 -9.66
N VAL A 193 3.27 -4.26 -8.62
CA VAL A 193 2.31 -3.17 -8.47
C VAL A 193 2.56 -2.48 -7.14
N VAL A 194 3.01 -1.23 -7.18
CA VAL A 194 3.16 -0.40 -6.00
C VAL A 194 1.80 0.23 -5.69
N THR A 195 1.15 -0.34 -4.68
CA THR A 195 -0.21 -0.03 -4.31
C THR A 195 -0.30 1.06 -3.27
N GLY A 196 0.76 1.37 -2.51
CA GLY A 196 0.77 2.44 -1.51
C GLY A 196 2.16 3.05 -1.36
N GLU A 197 2.86 2.69 -0.29
CA GLU A 197 4.22 3.15 -0.03
C GLU A 197 5.26 2.21 -0.66
N GLY A 198 6.16 2.74 -1.47
CA GLY A 198 7.33 2.04 -2.00
C GLY A 198 8.59 2.47 -1.26
N GLY A 199 8.75 2.04 -0.01
CA GLY A 199 9.86 2.44 0.86
C GLY A 199 11.15 1.65 0.63
N SER A 200 12.14 2.30 0.00
CA SER A 200 13.55 1.92 0.00
C SER A 200 13.81 0.45 -0.40
N GLY A 201 14.88 -0.14 0.14
CA GLY A 201 15.27 -1.54 -0.09
C GLY A 201 14.21 -2.56 0.36
N GLY A 202 13.40 -2.24 1.37
CA GLY A 202 12.30 -3.11 1.81
C GLY A 202 11.25 -3.31 0.74
N ALA A 203 10.86 -2.23 0.05
CA ALA A 203 9.99 -2.32 -1.11
C ALA A 203 10.67 -3.05 -2.29
N LEU A 204 11.94 -2.72 -2.56
CA LEU A 204 12.69 -3.29 -3.68
C LEU A 204 12.93 -4.81 -3.53
N ALA A 205 12.99 -5.33 -2.31
CA ALA A 205 13.17 -6.75 -2.00
C ALA A 205 12.09 -7.68 -2.58
N ILE A 206 10.95 -7.13 -2.99
CA ILE A 206 9.93 -7.84 -3.78
C ILE A 206 9.53 -7.06 -5.04
N GLY A 207 10.37 -6.11 -5.47
CA GLY A 207 10.07 -5.14 -6.53
C GLY A 207 10.84 -5.29 -7.84
N VAL A 208 11.68 -6.32 -7.96
CA VAL A 208 12.36 -6.65 -9.23
C VAL A 208 11.42 -7.48 -10.12
N GLY A 209 10.86 -6.88 -11.17
CA GLY A 209 9.99 -7.60 -12.10
C GLY A 209 10.05 -7.07 -13.53
N ASP A 210 9.40 -7.79 -14.46
CA ASP A 210 9.37 -7.47 -15.89
C ASP A 210 8.52 -6.22 -16.19
N ARG A 211 7.51 -5.98 -15.36
CA ARG A 211 6.66 -4.79 -15.40
C ARG A 211 6.47 -4.26 -13.99
N VAL A 212 6.71 -2.96 -13.82
CA VAL A 212 6.49 -2.25 -12.56
C VAL A 212 5.44 -1.19 -12.80
N LEU A 213 4.30 -1.32 -12.12
CA LEU A 213 3.19 -0.38 -12.14
C LEU A 213 3.16 0.39 -10.84
N LEU A 214 2.79 1.68 -10.92
CA LEU A 214 2.64 2.55 -9.76
C LEU A 214 1.23 3.13 -9.80
N MET A 215 0.46 2.96 -8.71
CA MET A 215 -0.86 3.59 -8.62
C MET A 215 -0.72 5.13 -8.58
N GLN A 216 -1.70 5.86 -9.12
CA GLN A 216 -1.65 7.32 -9.31
C GLN A 216 -1.28 8.15 -8.07
N ASN A 217 -1.56 7.63 -6.87
CA ASN A 217 -1.32 8.28 -5.58
C ASN A 217 -0.42 7.41 -4.68
N ALA A 218 0.27 6.42 -5.24
CA ALA A 218 1.34 5.70 -4.56
C ALA A 218 2.66 6.45 -4.78
N TYR A 219 3.67 6.17 -3.95
CA TYR A 219 5.01 6.73 -4.14
C TYR A 219 6.07 5.64 -4.08
N TYR A 220 7.22 5.86 -4.71
CA TYR A 220 8.37 4.97 -4.65
C TYR A 220 9.62 5.80 -4.42
N ALA A 221 10.31 5.59 -3.29
CA ALA A 221 11.41 6.45 -2.88
C ALA A 221 12.53 5.68 -2.16
N VAL A 222 13.77 6.17 -2.30
CA VAL A 222 14.96 5.59 -1.64
C VAL A 222 14.93 5.74 -0.11
N CYS A 223 14.22 6.74 0.40
CA CYS A 223 14.00 6.98 1.82
C CYS A 223 12.65 7.67 2.02
N THR A 224 12.14 7.71 3.25
CA THR A 224 10.91 8.45 3.55
C THR A 224 11.14 9.95 3.47
N PRO A 225 10.12 10.75 3.11
CA PRO A 225 10.19 12.21 3.16
C PRO A 225 10.73 12.76 4.47
N GLU A 226 10.28 12.19 5.59
CA GLU A 226 10.65 12.61 6.94
C GLU A 226 12.12 12.32 7.25
N ALA A 227 12.64 11.17 6.79
CA ALA A 227 14.04 10.82 6.96
C ALA A 227 14.93 11.74 6.11
N CYS A 228 14.53 12.00 4.86
CA CYS A 228 15.22 12.94 3.98
C CYS A 228 15.29 14.35 4.61
N ALA A 229 14.16 14.84 5.11
CA ALA A 229 14.06 16.15 5.75
C ALA A 229 14.95 16.25 7.01
N ALA A 230 14.94 15.21 7.84
CA ALA A 230 15.78 15.13 9.04
C ALA A 230 17.29 15.15 8.72
N ILE A 231 17.72 14.50 7.64
CA ILE A 231 19.13 14.40 7.28
C ILE A 231 19.62 15.69 6.61
N LEU A 232 18.92 16.14 5.57
CA LEU A 232 19.36 17.27 4.74
C LEU A 232 19.11 18.62 5.41
N PHE A 233 18.01 18.74 6.15
CA PHE A 233 17.56 20.02 6.69
C PHE A 233 17.53 20.06 8.21
N LYS A 234 17.90 18.96 8.89
CA LYS A 234 17.89 18.83 10.36
C LYS A 234 16.53 19.11 10.99
N ASP A 235 15.46 18.95 10.22
CA ASP A 235 14.09 19.27 10.64
C ASP A 235 13.08 18.37 9.92
N ARG A 236 12.38 17.51 10.68
CA ARG A 236 11.36 16.60 10.15
C ARG A 236 10.11 17.34 9.65
N ALA A 237 9.79 18.51 10.22
CA ALA A 237 8.59 19.26 9.87
C ALA A 237 8.63 19.78 8.43
N LYS A 238 9.83 19.87 7.84
CA LYS A 238 10.04 20.28 6.45
C LYS A 238 9.67 19.22 5.41
N ALA A 239 9.28 18.01 5.81
CA ALA A 239 8.90 16.95 4.86
C ALA A 239 7.86 17.44 3.83
N ALA A 240 6.83 18.18 4.26
CA ALA A 240 5.79 18.67 3.35
C ALA A 240 6.27 19.72 2.35
N SER A 241 7.11 20.69 2.80
CA SER A 241 7.66 21.73 1.92
C SER A 241 8.64 21.14 0.91
N GLU A 242 9.46 20.18 1.33
CA GLU A 242 10.52 19.63 0.48
C GLU A 242 10.06 18.57 -0.50
N VAL A 243 9.09 17.72 -0.15
CA VAL A 243 8.48 16.83 -1.16
C VAL A 243 7.86 17.65 -2.28
N SER A 244 7.29 18.81 -1.95
CA SER A 244 6.68 19.70 -2.94
C SER A 244 7.71 20.44 -3.82
N SER A 245 8.99 20.49 -3.41
CA SER A 245 10.10 21.09 -4.18
C SER A 245 10.87 20.07 -5.02
N MET A 246 10.70 18.78 -4.74
CA MET A 246 11.29 17.68 -5.49
C MET A 246 10.49 17.41 -6.78
N LYS A 247 11.21 17.22 -7.90
CA LYS A 247 10.64 16.95 -9.22
C LYS A 247 10.14 15.51 -9.35
#